data_AF-A0A1E8PMM6-F1
#
_entry.id   AF-A0A1E8PMM6-F1
#
_cell.length_a   1.000
_cell.length_b   1.000
_cell.length_c   1.000
_cell.angle_alpha   90.00
_cell.angle_beta   90.00
_cell.angle_gamma   90.00
#
_symmetry.space_group_name_H-M   'P 1'
#
loop_
_entity.id
_entity.type
_entity.pdbx_description
1 polymer ?
#
loop_
_entity_poly.entity_id
_entity_poly.type
_entity_poly.pdbx_seq_one_letter_code
_entity_poly.pdbx_strand_id
1 'polypeptide(L)' 'MRIHAPIDGLSDSERTMLIDGLRALRRERGKAWNDACDAADLAGRRRPALRPFSIHDIIRLAERLGGSVAHRLDDRAPGA' A
#
# COMPACT_ATOMS: atom_id res chain seq x y z
N MET A 1 -14.65 5.97 11.34
CA MET A 1 -13.22 5.60 11.38
C MET A 1 -13.06 4.50 12.43
N ARG A 2 -12.80 3.24 12.05
CA ARG A 2 -12.54 2.17 13.03
C ARG A 2 -11.06 2.25 13.40
N ILE A 3 -10.77 2.68 14.62
CA ILE A 3 -9.40 2.70 15.17
C ILE A 3 -8.99 1.23 15.33
N HIS A 4 -8.01 0.78 14.54
CA HIS A 4 -7.47 -0.56 14.67
C HIS A 4 -6.55 -0.63 15.89
N ALA A 5 -6.67 -1.69 16.69
CA ALA A 5 -5.85 -1.86 17.88
C ALA A 5 -4.35 -1.85 17.52
N PRO A 6 -3.53 -1.10 18.28
CA PRO A 6 -2.09 -1.09 18.12
C PRO A 6 -1.50 -2.49 18.29
N ILE A 7 -0.37 -2.74 17.63
CA ILE A 7 0.41 -3.96 17.87
C ILE A 7 1.32 -3.71 19.07
N ASP A 8 1.09 -4.48 20.13
CA ASP A 8 1.84 -4.45 21.39
C ASP A 8 3.04 -5.42 21.36
N GLY A 9 3.96 -5.26 22.31
CA GLY A 9 5.11 -6.16 22.49
C GLY A 9 6.29 -5.91 21.54
N LEU A 10 6.27 -4.82 20.77
CA LEU A 10 7.37 -4.37 19.93
C LEU A 10 8.07 -3.17 20.57
N SER A 11 9.40 -3.22 20.59
CA SER A 11 10.24 -2.04 20.85
C SER A 11 10.10 -0.99 19.74
N ASP A 12 10.52 0.23 20.02
CA ASP A 12 10.45 1.33 19.04
C ASP A 12 11.32 1.07 17.80
N SER A 13 12.46 0.40 17.97
CA SER A 13 13.34 0.03 16.85
C SER A 13 12.71 -1.05 15.96
N GLU A 14 12.05 -2.06 16.54
CA GLU A 14 11.30 -3.07 15.77
C GLU A 14 10.13 -2.45 15.02
N ARG A 15 9.38 -1.55 15.69
CA ARG A 15 8.28 -0.80 15.07
C ARG A 15 8.78 0.01 13.87
N THR A 16 9.90 0.71 14.03
CA THR A 16 10.52 1.50 12.96
C THR A 16 10.94 0.62 11.79
N MET A 17 11.66 -0.48 12.07
CA MET A 17 12.09 -1.44 11.05
C MET A 17 10.91 -2.01 10.26
N LEU A 18 9.81 -2.36 10.93
CA LEU A 18 8.61 -2.87 10.28
C LEU A 18 7.93 -1.81 9.42
N ILE A 19 7.84 -0.56 9.90
CA ILE A 19 7.28 0.56 9.12
C ILE A 19 8.10 0.79 7.84
N ASP A 20 9.43 0.78 7.93
CA ASP A 20 10.30 0.95 6.77
C ASP A 20 10.17 -0.21 5.77
N GLY A 21 10.06 -1.45 6.27
CA GLY A 21 9.76 -2.62 5.45
C GLY A 21 8.41 -2.50 4.73
N LEU A 22 7.37 -2.04 5.43
CA LEU A 22 6.06 -1.80 4.83
C LEU A 22 6.09 -0.66 3.81
N ARG A 23 6.90 0.38 4.03
CA ARG A 23 7.10 1.46 3.06
C ARG A 23 7.72 0.94 1.77
N ALA A 24 8.76 0.12 1.87
CA ALA A 24 9.40 -0.52 0.73
C ALA A 24 8.40 -1.45 -0.01
N LEU A 25 7.69 -2.31 0.73
CA LEU A 25 6.70 -3.22 0.15
C LEU A 25 5.57 -2.45 -0.57
N ARG A 26 5.08 -1.36 0.03
CA ARG A 26 4.06 -0.49 -0.57
C ARG A 26 4.54 0.09 -1.89
N ARG A 27 5.79 0.52 -1.96
CA ARG A 27 6.40 1.05 -3.19
C ARG A 27 6.42 0.00 -4.29
N GLU A 28 6.92 -1.20 -3.99
CA GLU A 28 7.01 -2.27 -4.99
C GLU A 28 5.63 -2.72 -5.49
N ARG A 29 4.65 -2.86 -4.59
CA ARG A 29 3.28 -3.23 -5.00
C ARG A 29 2.57 -2.14 -5.79
N GLY A 30 2.81 -0.86 -5.44
CA GLY A 30 2.32 0.28 -6.23
C GLY A 30 2.91 0.30 -7.64
N LYS A 31 4.23 0.06 -7.76
CA LYS A 31 4.89 -0.06 -9.07
C LYS A 31 4.30 -1.22 -9.88
N ALA A 32 4.16 -2.40 -9.29
CA ALA A 32 3.59 -3.56 -9.96
C ALA A 32 2.16 -3.33 -10.46
N TRP A 33 1.33 -2.61 -9.69
CA TRP A 33 -0.02 -2.24 -10.13
C TRP A 33 -0.01 -1.24 -11.30
N ASN A 34 0.88 -0.25 -11.25
CA ASN A 34 1.05 0.70 -12.36
C ASN A 34 1.50 -0.02 -13.63
N ASP A 35 2.52 -0.88 -13.54
CA ASP A 35 3.03 -1.66 -14.68
C ASP A 35 1.90 -2.54 -15.28
N ALA A 36 1.04 -3.12 -14.43
CA ALA A 36 -0.11 -3.91 -14.87
C ALA A 36 -1.22 -3.06 -15.51
N CYS A 37 -1.44 -1.82 -15.03
CA CYS A 37 -2.34 -0.87 -15.67
C CYS A 37 -1.82 -0.45 -17.05
N ASP A 38 -0.54 -0.12 -17.15
CA ASP A 38 0.08 0.29 -18.41
C ASP A 38 0.00 -0.86 -19.44
N ALA A 39 0.25 -2.10 -19.02
CA ALA A 39 0.08 -3.27 -19.88
C ALA A 39 -1.39 -3.50 -20.32
N ALA A 40 -2.35 -3.26 -19.43
CA ALA A 40 -3.78 -3.36 -19.77
C ALA A 40 -4.19 -2.28 -20.78
N ASP A 41 -3.72 -1.04 -20.60
CA ASP A 41 -3.98 0.08 -21.51
C ASP A 41 -3.40 -0.19 -22.90
N LEU A 42 -2.15 -0.68 -22.98
CA LEU A 42 -1.52 -1.08 -24.24
C LEU A 42 -2.28 -2.21 -24.96
N ALA A 43 -2.91 -3.10 -24.20
CA ALA A 43 -3.70 -4.21 -24.73
C ALA A 43 -5.16 -3.84 -25.02
N GLY A 44 -5.60 -2.60 -24.76
CA GLY A 44 -7.00 -2.18 -24.87
C GLY A 44 -7.93 -2.94 -23.92
N ARG A 45 -7.42 -3.42 -22.78
CA ARG A 45 -8.15 -4.20 -21.79
C ARG A 45 -8.50 -3.36 -20.57
N ARG A 46 -9.46 -3.86 -19.78
CA ARG A 46 -9.79 -3.26 -18.49
C ARG A 46 -8.60 -3.33 -17.54
N ARG A 47 -8.26 -2.19 -16.93
CA ARG A 47 -7.24 -2.08 -15.88
C ARG A 47 -7.54 -3.01 -14.71
N PRO A 48 -6.51 -3.61 -14.08
CA PRO A 48 -6.70 -4.44 -12.90
C PRO A 48 -7.17 -3.60 -11.70
N ALA A 49 -8.03 -4.18 -10.88
CA ALA A 49 -8.39 -3.57 -9.60
C ALA A 49 -7.14 -3.43 -8.70
N LEU A 50 -7.17 -2.45 -7.79
CA LEU A 50 -6.08 -2.23 -6.82
C LEU A 50 -6.03 -3.33 -5.73
N ARG A 51 -7.17 -3.93 -5.42
CA ARG A 51 -7.33 -4.87 -4.29
C ARG A 51 -6.39 -6.09 -4.31
N PRO A 52 -6.17 -6.79 -5.45
CA PRO A 52 -5.20 -7.90 -5.52
C PRO A 52 -3.77 -7.51 -5.13
N PHE A 53 -3.40 -6.23 -5.30
CA PHE A 53 -2.09 -5.72 -4.92
C PHE A 53 -2.01 -5.37 -3.42
N SER A 54 -3.10 -5.53 -2.66
CA SER A 54 -3.11 -5.45 -1.18
C SER A 54 -2.45 -4.18 -0.61
N ILE A 55 -2.52 -3.06 -1.34
CA ILE A 55 -1.92 -1.78 -0.94
C ILE A 55 -2.63 -1.22 0.30
N HIS A 56 -3.97 -1.33 0.36
CA HIS A 56 -4.74 -0.92 1.54
C HIS A 56 -4.39 -1.70 2.80
N ASP A 57 -4.05 -2.99 2.68
CA ASP A 57 -3.68 -3.82 3.82
C ASP A 57 -2.31 -3.41 4.39
N ILE A 58 -1.39 -3.00 3.52
CA ILE A 58 -0.08 -2.46 3.92
C ILE A 58 -0.25 -1.13 4.66
N ILE A 59 -1.10 -0.22 4.14
CA ILE A 59 -1.40 1.06 4.80
C ILE A 59 -1.99 0.81 6.19
N ARG A 60 -3.02 -0.05 6.28
CA ARG A 60 -3.68 -0.39 7.55
C ARG A 60 -2.70 -1.00 8.56
N LEU A 61 -1.77 -1.84 8.11
CA LEU A 61 -0.79 -2.45 8.99
C LEU A 61 0.22 -1.42 9.51
N ALA A 62 0.66 -0.48 8.67
CA ALA A 62 1.53 0.60 9.10
C ALA A 62 0.85 1.52 10.13
N GLU A 63 -0.43 1.85 9.93
CA GLU A 63 -1.22 2.62 10.89
C GLU A 63 -1.32 1.93 12.26
N ARG A 64 -1.51 0.60 12.28
CA ARG A 64 -1.50 -0.20 13.52
C ARG A 64 -0.14 -0.25 14.21
N LEU A 65 0.93 -0.04 13.45
CA LEU A 65 2.28 0.15 13.97
C LEU A 65 2.53 1.60 14.39
N GLY A 66 1.57 2.52 14.28
CA GLY A 66 1.76 3.94 14.63
C GLY A 66 2.56 4.72 13.58
N GLY A 67 2.71 4.17 12.38
CA GLY A 67 3.41 4.80 11.27
C GLY A 67 2.50 5.14 10.08
N SER A 68 3.09 5.76 9.07
CA SER A 68 2.43 5.99 7.77
C SER A 68 3.35 5.57 6.62
N VAL A 69 2.73 4.92 5.64
CA VAL A 69 3.35 4.45 4.39
C VAL A 69 2.61 4.96 3.16
N ALA A 70 1.70 5.92 3.33
CA ALA A 70 1.01 6.56 2.23
C ALA A 70 2.03 7.29 1.34
N HIS A 71 1.99 7.02 0.04
CA HIS A 71 2.78 7.73 -0.95
C HIS A 71 1.85 8.67 -1.71
N ARG A 72 2.29 9.89 -1.98
CA ARG A 72 1.54 10.97 -2.65
C ARG A 72 1.16 10.69 -4.13
N LEU A 73 1.33 9.47 -4.63
CA LEU A 73 1.04 9.11 -6.04
C LEU A 73 -0.22 8.25 -6.21
N ASP A 74 -1.01 8.04 -5.15
CA ASP A 74 -2.29 7.32 -5.23
C ASP A 74 -3.43 8.17 -5.84
N ASP A 75 -3.16 9.41 -6.23
CA ASP A 75 -4.13 10.34 -6.84
C ASP A 75 -4.53 9.96 -8.28
N ARG A 76 -4.00 8.86 -8.84
CA ARG A 76 -4.61 8.21 -10.01
C ARG A 76 -5.82 7.38 -9.56
N ALA A 77 -6.84 8.05 -9.03
CA ALA A 77 -8.16 7.46 -8.91
C ALA A 77 -8.61 6.98 -10.31
N PRO A 78 -9.20 5.78 -10.44
CA PRO A 78 -9.91 5.44 -11.65
C PRO A 78 -11.10 6.39 -11.76
N GLY A 79 -11.10 7.22 -12.81
CA GLY A 79 -12.34 7.72 -13.35
C GLY A 79 -13.15 6.56 -13.93
N ALA A 80 -14.47 6.68 -13.78
CA ALA A 80 -15.56 5.77 -14.20
C ALA A 80 -15.99 4.71 -13.20
#